data_AF-A0A357YYE0-F1
#
_entry.id   AF-A0A357YYE0-F1
#
_cell.length_a   1.000
_cell.length_b   1.000
_cell.length_c   1.000
_cell.angle_alpha   90.00
_cell.angle_beta   90.00
_cell.angle_gamma   90.00
#
_symmetry.space_group_name_H-M   'P 1'
#
loop_
_entity.id
_entity.type
_entity.pdbx_description
1 polymer ?
#
loop_
_entity_poly.entity_id
_entity_poly.type
_entity_poly.pdbx_seq_one_letter_code
_entity_poly.pdbx_strand_id
1 'polypeptide(L)'
;MTLEIKPFDIAEHLNTPEDIRNFLQEVLDTGDESDFIHALSTAARAMGMSEVAKKAGVTRASLYKSLSENGNPGFITISKVTKALGCKLAVT
;
A
#
# COMPACT_ATOMS: atom_id res chain seq x y z
N MET A 1 37.03 10.06 5.05
CA MET A 1 35.68 10.22 5.66
C MET A 1 34.76 9.23 4.99
N THR A 2 34.20 8.30 5.76
CA THR A 2 33.15 7.38 5.30
C THR A 2 31.79 8.04 5.52
N LEU A 3 30.96 8.09 4.49
CA LEU A 3 29.57 8.54 4.56
C LEU A 3 28.71 7.36 5.04
N GLU A 4 28.00 7.53 6.15
CA GLU A 4 26.94 6.60 6.55
C GLU A 4 25.65 6.99 5.82
N ILE A 5 25.10 6.04 5.05
CA ILE A 5 23.84 6.22 4.31
C ILE A 5 22.80 5.20 4.81
N LYS A 6 21.54 5.64 4.91
CA LYS A 6 20.39 4.78 5.22
C LYS A 6 19.58 4.55 3.93
N PRO A 7 19.11 3.32 3.65
CA PRO A 7 18.13 3.09 2.60
C PRO A 7 16.86 3.93 2.83
N PHE A 8 16.34 4.53 1.77
CA PHE A 8 15.09 5.27 1.81
C PHE A 8 13.91 4.30 1.82
N ASP A 9 13.01 4.41 2.80
CA ASP A 9 11.76 3.63 2.89
C ASP A 9 10.57 4.59 2.91
N ILE A 10 9.77 4.59 1.85
CA ILE A 10 8.58 5.44 1.70
C ILE A 10 7.60 5.22 2.86
N ALA A 11 7.50 4.01 3.40
CA ALA A 11 6.57 3.71 4.49
C ALA A 11 6.87 4.52 5.77
N GLU A 12 8.12 4.94 6.00
CA GLU A 12 8.50 5.80 7.14
C GLU A 12 7.99 7.25 6.99
N HIS A 13 7.53 7.63 5.79
CA HIS A 13 7.10 8.99 5.47
C HIS A 13 5.58 9.13 5.30
N LEU A 14 4.82 8.03 5.25
CA LEU A 14 3.36 8.05 5.16
C LEU A 14 2.72 8.11 6.56
N ASN A 15 2.72 9.31 7.16
CA ASN A 15 2.37 9.50 8.57
C ASN A 15 0.90 9.86 8.80
N THR A 16 0.24 10.38 7.75
CA THR A 16 -1.14 10.84 7.82
C THR A 16 -2.02 10.12 6.79
N PRO A 17 -3.35 10.09 7.00
CA PRO A 17 -4.28 9.60 5.98
C PRO A 17 -4.16 10.36 4.65
N GLU A 18 -3.79 11.63 4.69
CA GLU A 18 -3.59 12.46 3.51
C GLU A 18 -2.34 12.07 2.73
N ASP A 19 -1.22 11.75 3.41
CA ASP A 19 -0.01 11.23 2.77
C ASP A 19 -0.30 9.96 1.97
N ILE A 20 -1.05 9.03 2.58
CA ILE A 20 -1.43 7.77 1.93
C ILE A 20 -2.29 8.02 0.70
N ARG A 21 -3.30 8.90 0.83
CA ARG A 21 -4.18 9.22 -0.29
C ARG A 21 -3.38 9.83 -1.45
N ASN A 22 -2.55 10.82 -1.16
CA ASN A 22 -1.78 11.52 -2.19
C ASN A 22 -0.74 10.58 -2.83
N PHE A 23 -0.09 9.73 -2.03
CA PHE A 23 0.83 8.71 -2.54
C PHE A 23 0.14 7.71 -3.47
N LEU A 24 -1.00 7.15 -3.06
CA LEU A 24 -1.74 6.20 -3.89
C LEU A 24 -2.31 6.85 -5.15
N GLN A 25 -2.72 8.12 -5.08
CA GLN A 25 -3.19 8.89 -6.24
C GLN A 25 -2.06 9.10 -7.25
N GLU A 26 -0.90 9.59 -6.81
CA GLU A 26 0.25 9.82 -7.68
C GLU A 26 0.66 8.52 -8.40
N VAL A 27 0.70 7.40 -7.68
CA VAL A 27 1.03 6.10 -8.27
C VAL A 27 0.00 5.67 -9.33
N LEU A 28 -1.30 5.92 -9.11
CA LEU A 28 -2.33 5.66 -10.12
C LEU A 28 -2.19 6.57 -11.35
N ASP A 29 -1.74 7.81 -11.17
CA ASP A 29 -1.62 8.79 -12.25
C ASP A 29 -0.36 8.57 -13.10
N THR A 30 0.72 8.04 -12.51
CA THR A 30 2.04 7.94 -13.19
C THR A 30 2.53 6.51 -13.43
N GLY A 31 2.00 5.53 -12.69
CA GLY A 31 2.50 4.15 -12.68
C GLY A 31 1.59 3.14 -13.39
N ASP A 32 1.92 1.87 -13.23
CA ASP A 32 1.14 0.73 -13.73
C ASP A 32 0.45 -0.07 -12.60
N GLU A 33 -0.20 -1.18 -12.95
CA GLU A 33 -0.89 -2.03 -11.97
C GLU A 33 0.05 -2.61 -10.91
N SER A 34 1.29 -2.93 -11.29
CA SER A 34 2.30 -3.50 -10.40
C SER A 34 2.81 -2.45 -9.41
N ASP A 35 3.01 -1.21 -9.87
CA ASP A 35 3.34 -0.06 -9.03
C ASP A 35 2.24 0.18 -7.99
N PHE A 36 0.98 0.13 -8.42
CA PHE A 36 -0.15 0.32 -7.51
C PHE A 36 -0.26 -0.79 -6.45
N ILE A 37 -0.04 -2.06 -6.83
CA ILE A 37 0.01 -3.17 -5.87
C ILE A 37 1.14 -2.97 -4.85
N HIS A 38 2.31 -2.54 -5.32
CA HIS A 38 3.44 -2.23 -4.44
C HIS A 38 3.13 -1.06 -3.49
N ALA A 39 2.50 0.00 -4.00
CA ALA A 39 2.09 1.15 -3.21
C ALA A 39 1.07 0.79 -2.13
N LEU A 40 0.10 -0.09 -2.43
CA LEU A 40 -0.82 -0.63 -1.42
C LEU A 40 -0.08 -1.40 -0.33
N SER A 41 0.96 -2.17 -0.68
CA SER A 41 1.82 -2.88 0.28
C SER A 41 2.55 -1.90 1.20
N THR A 42 3.14 -0.85 0.62
CA THR A 42 3.87 0.21 1.33
C THR A 42 2.96 1.01 2.26
N ALA A 43 1.79 1.44 1.78
CA ALA A 43 0.78 2.11 2.59
C ALA A 43 0.25 1.22 3.73
N ALA A 44 0.04 -0.07 3.45
CA ALA A 44 -0.38 -1.03 4.47
C ALA A 44 0.68 -1.26 5.55
N ARG A 45 1.98 -1.22 5.18
CA ARG A 45 3.08 -1.24 6.15
C ARG A 45 3.07 0.01 7.02
N ALA A 46 2.93 1.20 6.42
CA ALA A 46 2.91 2.48 7.15
C ALA A 46 1.77 2.56 8.18
N MET A 47 0.56 2.12 7.82
CA MET A 47 -0.61 2.09 8.72
C MET A 47 -0.60 0.96 9.75
N GLY A 48 0.32 0.00 9.62
CA GLY A 48 0.33 -1.23 10.40
C GLY A 48 -0.43 -2.38 9.73
N MET A 49 0.33 -3.34 9.20
CA MET A 49 -0.18 -4.45 8.41
C MET A 49 -1.28 -5.27 9.10
N SER A 50 -1.19 -5.46 10.42
CA SER A 50 -2.20 -6.20 11.20
C SER A 50 -3.55 -5.49 11.21
N GLU A 51 -3.55 -4.16 11.35
CA GLU A 51 -4.77 -3.36 11.38
C GLU A 51 -5.43 -3.32 10.01
N VAL A 52 -4.63 -3.17 8.94
CA VAL A 52 -5.12 -3.19 7.56
C VAL A 52 -5.71 -4.56 7.20
N ALA A 53 -5.03 -5.66 7.55
CA ALA A 53 -5.53 -7.01 7.32
C ALA A 53 -6.87 -7.25 8.01
N LYS A 54 -6.99 -6.82 9.28
CA LYS A 54 -8.24 -6.89 10.05
C LYS A 54 -9.36 -6.12 9.38
N LYS A 55 -9.13 -4.85 8.99
CA LYS A 55 -10.12 -4.02 8.28
C LYS A 55 -10.50 -4.58 6.91
N ALA A 56 -9.56 -5.18 6.19
CA ALA A 56 -9.80 -5.81 4.90
C ALA A 56 -10.47 -7.20 5.01
N GLY A 57 -10.61 -7.75 6.22
CA GLY A 57 -11.21 -9.07 6.44
C GLY A 57 -10.36 -10.23 5.90
N VAL A 58 -9.04 -10.11 5.98
CA VAL A 58 -8.07 -11.14 5.55
C VAL A 58 -7.02 -11.37 6.64
N THR A 59 -6.25 -12.45 6.52
CA THR A 59 -5.12 -12.68 7.43
C THR A 59 -3.92 -11.82 7.03
N ARG A 60 -3.07 -11.45 7.99
CA ARG A 60 -1.80 -10.73 7.73
C ARG A 60 -0.93 -11.45 6.71
N ALA A 61 -0.84 -12.77 6.81
CA ALA A 61 -0.06 -13.60 5.87
C ALA A 61 -0.65 -13.59 4.45
N SER A 62 -1.99 -13.67 4.34
CA SER A 62 -2.68 -13.57 3.04
C SER A 62 -2.49 -12.19 2.42
N LEU A 63 -2.54 -11.12 3.22
CA LEU A 63 -2.30 -9.76 2.74
C LEU A 63 -0.86 -9.60 2.21
N TYR A 64 0.14 -10.03 2.97
CA TYR A 64 1.55 -10.03 2.52
C TYR A 64 1.75 -10.81 1.23
N LYS A 65 1.18 -12.01 1.13
CA LYS A 65 1.29 -12.82 -0.09
C LYS A 65 0.64 -12.12 -1.28
N SER A 66 -0.53 -11.53 -1.07
CA SER A 66 -1.31 -10.89 -2.13
C SER A 66 -0.65 -9.61 -2.66
N LEU A 67 0.02 -8.84 -1.80
CA LEU A 67 0.68 -7.57 -2.15
C LEU A 67 2.22 -7.70 -2.23
N SER A 68 2.72 -8.92 -2.42
CA SER A 68 4.14 -9.14 -2.65
C SER A 68 4.52 -8.79 -4.09
N GLU A 69 5.81 -8.69 -4.38
CA GLU A 69 6.34 -8.44 -5.73
C GLU A 69 5.82 -9.47 -6.76
N ASN A 70 5.62 -10.72 -6.35
CA ASN A 70 5.07 -11.78 -7.18
C ASN A 70 3.58 -12.04 -6.92
N GLY A 71 2.93 -11.13 -6.19
CA GLY A 71 1.50 -11.20 -5.87
C GLY A 71 0.65 -10.89 -7.10
N ASN A 72 -0.52 -11.53 -7.20
CA ASN A 72 -1.52 -11.19 -8.21
C ASN A 72 -2.89 -11.03 -7.51
N PRO A 73 -3.11 -9.92 -6.79
CA PRO A 73 -4.35 -9.70 -6.06
C PRO A 73 -5.48 -9.42 -7.05
N GLY A 74 -6.56 -10.20 -6.98
CA GLY A 74 -7.77 -9.88 -7.72
C GLY A 74 -8.41 -8.55 -7.26
N PHE A 75 -9.27 -7.97 -8.10
CA PHE A 75 -9.93 -6.69 -7.82
C PHE A 75 -10.62 -6.62 -6.45
N ILE A 76 -11.24 -7.71 -5.99
CA ILE A 76 -11.88 -7.77 -4.67
C ILE A 76 -10.88 -7.47 -3.55
N THR A 77 -9.66 -8.02 -3.64
CA THR A 77 -8.59 -7.78 -2.68
C THR A 77 -8.13 -6.34 -2.74
N ILE A 78 -7.86 -5.82 -3.94
CA ILE A 78 -7.45 -4.41 -4.16
C ILE A 78 -8.49 -3.46 -3.55
N SER A 79 -9.78 -3.67 -3.85
CA SER A 79 -10.88 -2.86 -3.34
C SER A 79 -10.97 -2.90 -1.81
N LYS A 80 -10.84 -4.07 -1.20
CA LYS A 80 -10.86 -4.23 0.27
C LYS A 80 -9.68 -3.54 0.95
N VAL A 81 -8.48 -3.69 0.41
CA VAL A 81 -7.27 -3.05 0.96
C VAL A 81 -7.35 -1.54 0.83
N THR A 82 -7.76 -1.04 -0.34
CA THR A 82 -7.95 0.41 -0.57
C THR A 82 -8.93 1.01 0.45
N LYS A 83 -10.06 0.33 0.70
CA LYS A 83 -11.03 0.74 1.74
C LYS A 83 -10.46 0.66 3.15
N ALA A 84 -9.68 -0.38 3.47
CA ALA A 84 -9.02 -0.53 4.76
C ALA A 84 -8.01 0.59 5.05
N LEU A 85 -7.41 1.15 4.00
CA LEU A 85 -6.54 2.33 4.02
C LEU A 85 -7.30 3.66 4.04
N GLY A 86 -8.65 3.63 4.13
CA GLY A 86 -9.48 4.84 4.16
C GLY A 86 -9.71 5.50 2.81
N CYS A 87 -9.36 4.82 1.71
CA CYS A 87 -9.49 5.33 0.35
C CYS A 87 -10.68 4.66 -0.41
N LYS A 88 -11.06 5.25 -1.55
CA LYS A 88 -12.03 4.66 -2.49
C LYS A 88 -11.48 4.74 -3.91
N LEU A 89 -11.69 3.67 -4.69
CA LEU A 89 -11.46 3.72 -6.13
C LEU A 89 -12.63 4.46 -6.79
N ALA A 90 -12.32 5.32 -7.76
CA ALA A 90 -13.31 6.07 -8.53
C ALA A 90 -12.89 6.07 -10.01
N VAL A 91 -13.87 6.21 -10.90
CA VAL A 91 -13.64 6.44 -12.33
C VAL A 91 -13.51 7.94 -12.54
N THR A 92 -12.55 8.34 -13.37
CA THR A 92 -12.27 9.72 -13.76
C THR A 92 -13.01 10.12 -15.04
#